data_AF-A0A9R1IHX6-F1
#
_entry.id   AF-A0A9R1IHX6-F1
#
_cell.length_a   1.000
_cell.length_b   1.000
_cell.length_c   1.000
_cell.angle_alpha   90.00
_cell.angle_beta   90.00
_cell.angle_gamma   90.00
#
_symmetry.space_group_name_H-M   'P 1'
#
loop_
_entity.id
_entity.type
_entity.pdbx_description
1 polymer ?
#
loop_
_entity_poly.entity_id
_entity_poly.type
_entity_poly.pdbx_seq_one_letter_code
_entity_poly.pdbx_strand_id
1 'polypeptide(L)'
;MEETRGISLCDGLRHPLRSVSGSVEEYIMLHKDTFRTALQKICVKRKVSNVEDLLSEKTTVKPKPRFVRVNTLKTTTGSVIEVLSKMHKVDKDDMVPDMLVLPPGTDMHKHPLVTDGKVFLQGKASCMVAAAVSPKPGWKVIDACAAPGNKTVHLAALMNGEGSIIACELNKERAKTLQHTVRRSGANNIETVIGDFLNIDSNDPSYAEVRAILLDPSCSGSGISTERLDHLLPSHSIDDQDDAGSSARIRKLSAFQRKALSHALSFPSVERLVYSTCSIHQAENEDVVSSVLPLASSLGFELATPFPQWRRRGLPVFYGAEHLLRTDPEDDLEGFFIALFVRKAAAADALEPSEDGGALGRKRKRACTTRSGGLRAFSSLRLSRMDVLCSIWGI
;
A
#
# COMPACT_ATOMS: atom_id res chain seq x y z
N MET A 1 30.10 6.65 -51.48
CA MET A 1 29.21 5.55 -51.90
C MET A 1 29.68 4.29 -51.20
N GLU A 2 29.07 3.95 -50.08
CA GLU A 2 28.65 2.59 -49.69
C GLU A 2 27.97 2.70 -48.33
N GLU A 3 26.64 2.49 -48.33
CA GLU A 3 25.76 2.61 -47.17
C GLU A 3 26.02 1.49 -46.16
N THR A 4 26.39 1.87 -44.94
CA THR A 4 26.40 0.97 -43.78
C THR A 4 24.97 0.87 -43.24
N ARG A 5 24.23 -0.17 -43.67
CA ARG A 5 22.91 -0.49 -43.10
C ARG A 5 23.08 -0.98 -41.66
N GLY A 6 22.66 -0.16 -40.71
CA GLY A 6 22.50 -0.55 -39.30
C GLY A 6 21.39 -1.58 -39.16
N ILE A 7 21.73 -2.77 -38.67
CA ILE A 7 20.76 -3.82 -38.36
C ILE A 7 20.13 -3.49 -37.00
N SER A 8 18.86 -3.08 -37.04
CA SER A 8 18.02 -2.84 -35.86
C SER A 8 17.61 -4.18 -35.25
N LEU A 9 17.62 -4.27 -33.90
CA LEU A 9 17.12 -5.42 -33.16
C LEU A 9 15.63 -5.75 -33.44
N CYS A 10 14.92 -4.85 -34.13
CA CYS A 10 13.51 -4.99 -34.48
C CYS A 10 13.26 -5.85 -35.73
N ASP A 11 14.28 -6.17 -36.54
CA ASP A 11 14.05 -6.85 -37.83
C ASP A 11 13.71 -8.35 -37.71
N GLY A 12 14.04 -8.99 -36.58
CA GLY A 12 13.74 -10.41 -36.34
C GLY A 12 12.42 -10.70 -35.61
N LEU A 13 11.70 -9.68 -35.13
CA LEU A 13 10.52 -9.83 -34.26
C LEU A 13 9.20 -9.43 -34.94
N ARG A 14 9.17 -9.33 -36.27
CA ARG A 14 7.93 -9.04 -37.03
C ARG A 14 7.11 -10.31 -37.26
N HIS A 15 6.60 -10.91 -36.19
CA HIS A 15 5.43 -11.78 -36.30
C HIS A 15 4.26 -11.15 -35.53
N PRO A 16 3.03 -11.23 -36.09
CA PRO A 16 1.88 -10.59 -35.47
C PRO A 16 1.68 -11.16 -34.06
N LEU A 17 1.62 -10.26 -33.07
CA LEU A 17 1.32 -10.56 -31.67
C LEU A 17 -0.05 -11.25 -31.59
N ARG A 18 -0.07 -12.58 -31.75
CA ARG A 18 -1.19 -13.42 -31.36
C ARG A 18 -1.16 -13.51 -29.85
N SER A 19 -2.31 -13.28 -29.23
CA SER A 19 -2.55 -13.39 -27.79
C SER A 19 -2.14 -14.77 -27.29
N VAL A 20 -0.97 -14.87 -26.67
CA VAL A 20 -0.57 -16.07 -25.92
C VAL A 20 -0.79 -15.78 -24.45
N SER A 21 -1.89 -16.31 -23.92
CA SER A 21 -2.10 -16.50 -22.49
C SER A 21 -1.22 -17.67 -22.04
N GLY A 22 0.04 -17.39 -21.75
CA GLY A 22 1.02 -18.32 -21.21
C GLY A 22 1.98 -17.58 -20.28
N SER A 23 2.54 -18.29 -19.31
CA SER A 23 3.54 -17.69 -18.42
C SER A 23 4.74 -17.20 -19.23
N VAL A 24 5.39 -16.12 -18.81
CA VAL A 24 6.60 -15.59 -19.49
C VAL A 24 7.66 -16.70 -19.66
N GLU A 25 7.73 -17.62 -18.71
CA GLU A 25 8.56 -18.82 -18.76
C GLU A 25 8.24 -19.74 -19.94
N GLU A 26 6.96 -20.00 -20.24
CA GLU A 26 6.55 -20.80 -21.40
C GLU A 26 6.96 -20.12 -22.71
N TYR A 27 6.83 -18.79 -22.79
CA TYR A 27 7.25 -18.04 -23.98
C TYR A 27 8.78 -18.03 -24.16
N ILE A 28 9.54 -17.85 -23.07
CA ILE A 28 11.00 -17.92 -23.07
C ILE A 28 11.46 -19.32 -23.46
N MET A 29 10.82 -20.36 -22.92
CA MET A 29 11.14 -21.75 -23.25
C MET A 29 10.80 -22.09 -24.70
N LEU A 30 9.70 -21.55 -25.24
CA LEU A 30 9.33 -21.71 -26.65
C LEU A 30 10.36 -21.10 -27.61
N HIS A 31 11.04 -20.02 -27.19
CA HIS A 31 12.03 -19.29 -28.00
C HIS A 31 13.47 -19.46 -27.48
N LYS A 32 13.73 -20.53 -26.72
CA LYS A 32 14.97 -20.74 -25.97
C LYS A 32 16.23 -20.63 -26.82
N ASP A 33 16.21 -21.16 -28.03
CA ASP A 33 17.39 -21.16 -28.92
C ASP A 33 17.66 -19.78 -29.53
N THR A 34 16.60 -19.02 -29.82
CA THR A 34 16.70 -17.62 -30.23
C THR A 34 17.30 -16.77 -29.11
N PHE A 35 16.83 -16.95 -27.87
CA PHE A 35 17.38 -16.27 -26.69
C PHE A 35 18.84 -16.64 -26.44
N ARG A 36 19.20 -17.92 -26.51
CA ARG A 36 20.59 -18.39 -26.36
C ARG A 36 21.52 -17.77 -27.41
N THR A 37 21.08 -17.75 -28.67
CA THR A 37 21.87 -17.16 -29.76
C THR A 37 22.06 -15.66 -29.55
N ALA A 38 21.02 -14.95 -29.10
CA ALA A 38 21.11 -13.53 -28.77
C ALA A 38 22.08 -13.27 -27.59
N LEU A 39 21.98 -14.07 -26.52
CA LEU A 39 22.87 -13.97 -25.35
C LEU A 39 24.33 -14.26 -25.72
N GLN A 40 24.60 -15.27 -26.56
CA GLN A 40 25.95 -15.56 -27.05
C GLN A 40 26.52 -14.40 -27.87
N LYS A 41 25.73 -13.78 -28.74
CA LYS A 41 26.15 -12.59 -29.50
C LYS A 41 26.50 -11.43 -28.55
N ILE A 42 25.74 -11.26 -27.47
CA ILE A 42 26.00 -10.24 -26.44
C ILE A 42 27.29 -10.57 -25.66
N CYS A 43 27.52 -11.85 -25.29
CA CYS A 43 28.76 -12.29 -24.64
C CYS A 43 29.99 -11.96 -25.48
N VAL A 44 29.95 -12.30 -26.79
CA VAL A 44 31.01 -11.96 -27.75
C VAL A 44 31.21 -10.45 -27.84
N LYS A 45 30.12 -9.67 -27.94
CA LYS A 45 30.19 -8.20 -28.03
C LYS A 45 30.78 -7.56 -26.77
N ARG A 46 30.46 -8.08 -25.59
CA ARG A 46 30.96 -7.60 -24.29
C ARG A 46 32.27 -8.25 -23.85
N LYS A 47 32.86 -9.12 -24.68
CA LYS A 47 34.11 -9.86 -24.40
C LYS A 47 34.07 -10.66 -23.11
N VAL A 48 32.92 -11.29 -22.82
CA VAL A 48 32.77 -12.19 -21.67
C VAL A 48 32.58 -13.63 -22.13
N SER A 49 33.06 -14.57 -21.31
CA SER A 49 33.16 -16.00 -21.61
C SER A 49 31.87 -16.78 -21.40
N ASN A 50 31.02 -16.33 -20.46
CA ASN A 50 29.76 -16.98 -20.13
C ASN A 50 28.68 -15.90 -19.88
N VAL A 51 27.42 -16.33 -19.76
CA VAL A 51 26.28 -15.40 -19.57
C VAL A 51 26.28 -14.83 -18.17
N GLU A 52 26.81 -15.57 -17.20
CA GLU A 52 26.94 -15.16 -15.80
C GLU A 52 27.86 -13.93 -15.67
N ASP A 53 28.89 -13.84 -16.51
CA ASP A 53 29.82 -12.70 -16.60
C ASP A 53 29.16 -11.45 -17.24
N LEU A 54 28.00 -11.59 -17.90
CA LEU A 54 27.21 -10.43 -18.38
C LEU A 54 26.53 -9.67 -17.24
N LEU A 55 26.34 -10.32 -16.08
CA LEU A 55 25.77 -9.72 -14.89
C LEU A 55 26.88 -8.95 -14.18
N SER A 56 27.00 -7.65 -14.48
CA SER A 56 28.12 -6.81 -14.03
C SER A 56 28.18 -6.59 -12.51
N GLU A 57 27.15 -6.97 -11.79
CA GLU A 57 27.18 -7.09 -10.34
C GLU A 57 26.46 -8.38 -10.00
N LYS A 58 27.04 -9.20 -9.12
CA LYS A 58 26.27 -10.24 -8.43
C LYS A 58 25.20 -9.49 -7.63
N THR A 59 24.04 -9.25 -8.23
CA THR A 59 22.85 -8.85 -7.50
C THR A 59 22.56 -10.06 -6.64
N THR A 60 23.08 -10.07 -5.41
CA THR A 60 22.70 -11.04 -4.41
C THR A 60 21.25 -10.76 -4.10
N VAL A 61 20.35 -11.36 -4.88
CA VAL A 61 18.92 -11.30 -4.63
C VAL A 61 18.72 -11.98 -3.28
N LYS A 62 18.57 -11.16 -2.23
CA LYS A 62 18.27 -11.67 -0.90
C LYS A 62 17.02 -12.53 -1.04
N PRO A 63 17.01 -13.77 -0.52
CA PRO A 63 15.87 -14.65 -0.69
C PRO A 63 14.64 -14.03 -0.03
N LYS A 64 13.72 -13.52 -0.87
CA LYS A 64 12.52 -12.82 -0.41
C LYS A 64 11.43 -13.81 -0.04
N PRO A 65 10.84 -13.72 1.17
CA PRO A 65 9.72 -14.57 1.54
C PRO A 65 8.51 -14.30 0.62
N ARG A 66 7.67 -15.31 0.47
CA ARG A 66 6.43 -15.19 -0.31
C ARG A 66 5.32 -14.70 0.60
N PHE A 67 4.92 -13.44 0.41
CA PHE A 67 3.77 -12.87 1.10
C PHE A 67 2.46 -13.26 0.42
N VAL A 68 1.51 -13.74 1.23
CA VAL A 68 0.18 -14.17 0.80
C VAL A 68 -0.86 -13.50 1.68
N ARG A 69 -1.68 -12.65 1.10
CA ARG A 69 -2.82 -12.02 1.79
C ARG A 69 -4.07 -12.87 1.64
N VAL A 70 -4.69 -13.25 2.75
CA VAL A 70 -5.95 -14.00 2.75
C VAL A 70 -7.12 -13.07 2.39
N ASN A 71 -8.03 -13.58 1.57
CA ASN A 71 -9.28 -12.89 1.25
C ASN A 71 -10.38 -13.32 2.21
N THR A 72 -10.62 -12.51 3.24
CA THR A 72 -11.62 -12.78 4.27
C THR A 72 -13.06 -12.80 3.75
N LEU A 73 -13.32 -12.30 2.54
CA LEU A 73 -14.62 -12.41 1.88
C LEU A 73 -14.95 -13.83 1.40
N LYS A 74 -13.95 -14.69 1.22
CA LYS A 74 -14.09 -16.03 0.65
C LYS A 74 -13.67 -17.16 1.57
N THR A 75 -12.80 -16.88 2.53
CA THR A 75 -12.22 -17.90 3.41
C THR A 75 -11.71 -17.27 4.70
N THR A 76 -11.19 -18.09 5.61
CA THR A 76 -10.58 -17.62 6.86
C THR A 76 -9.08 -17.88 6.85
N THR A 77 -8.34 -17.07 7.60
CA THR A 77 -6.89 -17.24 7.77
C THR A 77 -6.54 -18.61 8.36
N GLY A 78 -7.37 -19.15 9.27
CA GLY A 78 -7.19 -20.50 9.81
C GLY A 78 -7.29 -21.59 8.75
N SER A 79 -8.33 -21.54 7.90
CA SER A 79 -8.52 -22.52 6.82
C SER A 79 -7.38 -22.50 5.80
N VAL A 80 -6.85 -21.32 5.48
CA VAL A 80 -5.71 -21.20 4.56
C VAL A 80 -4.44 -21.79 5.17
N ILE A 81 -4.18 -21.51 6.46
CA ILE A 81 -3.04 -22.08 7.18
C ILE A 81 -3.11 -23.60 7.20
N GLU A 82 -4.28 -24.19 7.47
CA GLU A 82 -4.44 -25.65 7.50
C GLU A 82 -4.07 -26.30 6.16
N VAL A 83 -4.43 -25.65 5.04
CA VAL A 83 -4.07 -26.13 3.69
C VAL A 83 -2.58 -25.97 3.43
N LEU A 84 -2.02 -24.78 3.68
CA LEU A 84 -0.63 -24.47 3.33
C LEU A 84 0.39 -25.15 4.23
N SER A 85 0.07 -25.37 5.50
CA SER A 85 0.98 -25.99 6.48
C SER A 85 1.30 -27.45 6.16
N LYS A 86 0.52 -28.09 5.28
CA LYS A 86 0.79 -29.45 4.77
C LYS A 86 1.95 -29.49 3.77
N MET A 87 2.30 -28.34 3.16
CA MET A 87 3.30 -28.25 2.09
C MET A 87 4.48 -27.35 2.45
N HIS A 88 4.24 -26.31 3.25
CA HIS A 88 5.22 -25.30 3.57
C HIS A 88 5.16 -24.91 5.05
N LYS A 89 6.25 -24.34 5.57
CA LYS A 89 6.17 -23.55 6.80
C LYS A 89 5.28 -22.33 6.54
N VAL A 90 4.40 -21.98 7.47
CA VAL A 90 3.51 -20.82 7.33
C VAL A 90 3.59 -20.01 8.61
N ASP A 91 4.12 -18.79 8.50
CA ASP A 91 4.13 -17.83 9.60
C ASP A 91 3.05 -16.76 9.34
N LYS A 92 2.53 -16.14 10.39
CA LYS A 92 1.62 -14.98 10.28
C LYS A 92 2.44 -13.69 10.37
N ASP A 93 2.01 -12.65 9.67
CA ASP A 93 2.58 -11.32 9.88
C ASP A 93 1.95 -10.65 11.12
N ASP A 94 2.78 -10.00 11.92
CA ASP A 94 2.34 -9.36 13.17
C ASP A 94 1.75 -7.96 12.97
N MET A 95 1.92 -7.36 11.78
CA MET A 95 1.52 -5.96 11.53
C MET A 95 0.33 -5.86 10.58
N VAL A 96 0.32 -6.67 9.52
CA VAL A 96 -0.72 -6.65 8.49
C VAL A 96 -1.73 -7.76 8.79
N PRO A 97 -3.02 -7.44 8.98
CA PRO A 97 -4.04 -8.45 9.23
C PRO A 97 -4.14 -9.42 8.06
N ASP A 98 -4.41 -10.69 8.38
CA ASP A 98 -4.67 -11.75 7.38
C ASP A 98 -3.54 -11.96 6.36
N MET A 99 -2.31 -11.56 6.70
CA MET A 99 -1.12 -11.81 5.90
C MET A 99 -0.34 -13.02 6.43
N LEU A 100 0.03 -13.89 5.50
CA LEU A 100 0.84 -15.07 5.72
C LEU A 100 2.20 -14.91 5.05
N VAL A 101 3.23 -15.46 5.68
CA VAL A 101 4.61 -15.46 5.23
C VAL A 101 5.02 -16.90 4.95
N LEU A 102 5.36 -17.17 3.70
CA LEU A 102 5.84 -18.47 3.23
C LEU A 102 7.34 -18.39 2.92
N PRO A 103 8.06 -19.53 2.96
CA PRO A 103 9.47 -19.59 2.62
C PRO A 103 9.79 -18.98 1.24
N PRO A 104 10.99 -18.38 1.07
CA PRO A 104 11.46 -17.94 -0.23
C PRO A 104 11.39 -19.04 -1.30
N GLY A 105 11.11 -18.66 -2.54
CA GLY A 105 10.98 -19.60 -3.66
C GLY A 105 9.64 -20.36 -3.73
N THR A 106 8.72 -20.15 -2.79
CA THR A 106 7.39 -20.77 -2.85
C THR A 106 6.58 -20.19 -4.03
N ASP A 107 6.28 -21.04 -5.01
CA ASP A 107 5.38 -20.72 -6.12
C ASP A 107 3.93 -21.08 -5.77
N MET A 108 3.07 -20.08 -5.85
CA MET A 108 1.63 -20.18 -5.57
C MET A 108 0.78 -19.77 -6.78
N HIS A 109 1.38 -19.36 -7.91
CA HIS A 109 0.66 -18.73 -9.01
C HIS A 109 -0.44 -19.62 -9.61
N LYS A 110 -0.19 -20.93 -9.69
CA LYS A 110 -1.14 -21.93 -10.19
C LYS A 110 -1.95 -22.61 -9.08
N HIS A 111 -1.72 -22.25 -7.82
CA HIS A 111 -2.36 -22.91 -6.69
C HIS A 111 -3.86 -22.54 -6.62
N PRO A 112 -4.78 -23.50 -6.33
CA PRO A 112 -6.23 -23.25 -6.28
C PRO A 112 -6.63 -22.08 -5.38
N LEU A 113 -5.96 -21.90 -4.24
CA LEU A 113 -6.19 -20.75 -3.36
C LEU A 113 -6.01 -19.39 -4.08
N VAL A 114 -5.05 -19.27 -4.99
CA VAL A 114 -4.80 -18.03 -5.75
C VAL A 114 -5.79 -17.90 -6.91
N THR A 115 -5.97 -18.96 -7.70
CA THR A 115 -6.85 -18.94 -8.87
C THR A 115 -8.31 -18.72 -8.50
N ASP A 116 -8.76 -19.26 -7.36
CA ASP A 116 -10.12 -19.07 -6.83
C ASP A 116 -10.32 -17.71 -6.14
N GLY A 117 -9.25 -16.92 -6.00
CA GLY A 117 -9.26 -15.64 -5.28
C GLY A 117 -9.47 -15.75 -3.77
N LYS A 118 -9.15 -16.90 -3.17
CA LYS A 118 -9.13 -17.10 -1.71
C LYS A 118 -7.91 -16.43 -1.07
N VAL A 119 -6.82 -16.28 -1.83
CA VAL A 119 -5.64 -15.53 -1.43
C VAL A 119 -5.08 -14.68 -2.58
N PHE A 120 -4.31 -13.66 -2.23
CA PHE A 120 -3.62 -12.77 -3.17
C PHE A 120 -2.12 -12.78 -2.88
N LEU A 121 -1.30 -12.90 -3.93
CA LEU A 121 0.15 -12.74 -3.84
C LEU A 121 0.46 -11.25 -3.91
N GLN A 122 0.87 -10.65 -2.79
CA GLN A 122 1.07 -9.22 -2.66
C GLN A 122 2.12 -8.92 -1.60
N GLY A 123 3.07 -8.03 -1.91
CA GLY A 123 4.09 -7.58 -0.96
C GLY A 123 3.51 -6.98 0.32
N LYS A 124 4.29 -7.03 1.41
CA LYS A 124 3.88 -6.58 2.73
C LYS A 124 3.57 -5.09 2.74
N ALA A 125 4.47 -4.26 2.23
CA ALA A 125 4.30 -2.81 2.18
C ALA A 125 3.08 -2.41 1.34
N SER A 126 2.84 -3.10 0.23
CA SER A 126 1.64 -2.92 -0.60
C SER A 126 0.34 -3.23 0.16
N CYS A 127 0.35 -4.21 1.06
CA CYS A 127 -0.81 -4.52 1.91
C CYS A 127 -0.98 -3.53 3.07
N MET A 128 0.12 -2.97 3.59
CA MET A 128 0.10 -1.95 4.64
C MET A 128 -0.69 -0.70 4.23
N VAL A 129 -0.75 -0.35 2.93
CA VAL A 129 -1.50 0.81 2.44
C VAL A 129 -2.98 0.74 2.79
N ALA A 130 -3.67 -0.33 2.38
CA ALA A 130 -5.10 -0.47 2.65
C ALA A 130 -5.37 -0.65 4.16
N ALA A 131 -4.48 -1.33 4.88
CA ALA A 131 -4.56 -1.42 6.34
C ALA A 131 -4.35 -0.06 7.04
N ALA A 132 -3.50 0.82 6.52
CA ALA A 132 -3.32 2.19 7.03
C ALA A 132 -4.59 3.04 6.85
N VAL A 133 -5.32 2.83 5.73
CA VAL A 133 -6.63 3.47 5.53
C VAL A 133 -7.58 3.08 6.66
N SER A 134 -7.51 1.84 7.15
CA SER A 134 -8.37 1.31 8.22
C SER A 134 -9.85 1.63 7.99
N PRO A 135 -10.42 1.30 6.80
CA PRO A 135 -11.79 1.63 6.48
C PRO A 135 -12.76 0.87 7.39
N LYS A 136 -13.88 1.49 7.76
CA LYS A 136 -14.93 0.83 8.56
C LYS A 136 -15.97 0.19 7.64
N PRO A 137 -16.59 -0.94 8.06
CA PRO A 137 -17.77 -1.46 7.37
C PRO A 137 -18.84 -0.38 7.19
N GLY A 138 -19.49 -0.38 6.03
CA GLY A 138 -20.50 0.62 5.66
C GLY A 138 -19.97 1.94 5.08
N TRP A 139 -18.66 2.19 5.11
CA TRP A 139 -18.09 3.42 4.53
C TRP A 139 -18.19 3.45 3.00
N LYS A 140 -18.19 4.68 2.46
CA LYS A 140 -17.91 4.93 1.04
C LYS A 140 -16.45 5.31 0.87
N VAL A 141 -15.71 4.59 0.03
CA VAL A 141 -14.26 4.73 -0.14
C VAL A 141 -13.92 4.92 -1.62
N ILE A 142 -12.93 5.75 -1.93
CA ILE A 142 -12.36 5.85 -3.29
C ILE A 142 -10.97 5.23 -3.30
N ASP A 143 -10.70 4.36 -4.26
CA ASP A 143 -9.35 3.98 -4.69
C ASP A 143 -9.05 4.73 -5.99
N ALA A 144 -8.24 5.78 -5.88
CA ALA A 144 -8.04 6.77 -6.94
C ALA A 144 -7.22 6.24 -8.13
N CYS A 145 -6.42 5.18 -7.93
CA CYS A 145 -5.53 4.59 -8.93
C CYS A 145 -5.51 3.05 -8.75
N ALA A 146 -6.64 2.42 -9.05
CA ALA A 146 -6.97 1.12 -8.50
C ALA A 146 -6.27 -0.08 -9.16
N ALA A 147 -5.89 -0.03 -10.44
CA ALA A 147 -5.36 -1.22 -11.10
C ALA A 147 -3.95 -1.59 -10.60
N PRO A 148 -3.66 -2.89 -10.38
CA PRO A 148 -4.40 -4.07 -10.84
C PRO A 148 -5.52 -4.57 -9.90
N GLY A 149 -5.82 -3.86 -8.81
CA GLY A 149 -6.97 -4.13 -7.93
C GLY A 149 -6.65 -4.80 -6.60
N ASN A 150 -5.38 -5.14 -6.33
CA ASN A 150 -5.01 -5.87 -5.11
C ASN A 150 -5.26 -5.05 -3.82
N LYS A 151 -5.07 -3.72 -3.88
CA LYS A 151 -5.38 -2.80 -2.76
C LYS A 151 -6.89 -2.57 -2.66
N THR A 152 -7.57 -2.38 -3.78
CA THR A 152 -9.03 -2.22 -3.86
C THR A 152 -9.78 -3.39 -3.22
N VAL A 153 -9.43 -4.64 -3.58
CA VAL A 153 -10.05 -5.83 -2.99
C VAL A 153 -9.59 -6.08 -1.55
N HIS A 154 -8.49 -5.45 -1.11
CA HIS A 154 -8.11 -5.44 0.30
C HIS A 154 -9.00 -4.49 1.10
N LEU A 155 -9.29 -3.29 0.59
CA LEU A 155 -10.27 -2.38 1.20
C LEU A 155 -11.63 -3.07 1.37
N ALA A 156 -12.11 -3.78 0.33
CA ALA A 156 -13.37 -4.51 0.40
C ALA A 156 -13.37 -5.59 1.50
N ALA A 157 -12.27 -6.33 1.63
CA ALA A 157 -12.09 -7.34 2.67
C ALA A 157 -12.07 -6.72 4.08
N LEU A 158 -11.39 -5.59 4.28
CA LEU A 158 -11.35 -4.86 5.56
C LEU A 158 -12.72 -4.27 5.94
N MET A 159 -13.55 -3.95 4.95
CA MET A 159 -14.92 -3.47 5.12
C MET A 159 -15.94 -4.60 5.26
N ASN A 160 -15.51 -5.86 5.34
CA ASN A 160 -16.37 -7.05 5.37
C ASN A 160 -17.37 -7.13 4.19
N GLY A 161 -17.04 -6.52 3.05
CA GLY A 161 -17.93 -6.45 1.89
C GLY A 161 -19.12 -5.48 2.07
N GLU A 162 -19.17 -4.70 3.14
CA GLU A 162 -20.21 -3.70 3.40
C GLU A 162 -19.83 -2.33 2.83
N GLY A 163 -20.79 -1.43 2.66
CA GLY A 163 -20.55 -0.09 2.11
C GLY A 163 -20.32 -0.09 0.60
N SER A 164 -19.49 0.84 0.11
CA SER A 164 -19.17 0.94 -1.32
C SER A 164 -17.74 1.44 -1.57
N ILE A 165 -17.11 0.93 -2.63
CA ILE A 165 -15.78 1.33 -3.07
C ILE A 165 -15.87 1.75 -4.53
N ILE A 166 -15.41 2.96 -4.83
CA ILE A 166 -15.25 3.46 -6.20
C ILE A 166 -13.78 3.26 -6.58
N ALA A 167 -13.54 2.42 -7.57
CA ALA A 167 -12.21 2.06 -8.04
C ALA A 167 -11.93 2.72 -9.39
N CYS A 168 -11.14 3.81 -9.37
CA CYS A 168 -10.82 4.60 -10.55
C CYS A 168 -9.58 4.03 -11.26
N GLU A 169 -9.67 3.85 -12.58
CA GLU A 169 -8.50 3.55 -13.41
C GLU A 169 -8.61 4.24 -14.77
N LEU A 170 -7.60 5.04 -15.11
CA LEU A 170 -7.56 5.79 -16.36
C LEU A 170 -7.35 4.88 -17.58
N ASN A 171 -6.50 3.86 -17.45
CA ASN A 171 -6.14 2.99 -18.57
C ASN A 171 -7.16 1.86 -18.75
N LYS A 172 -7.83 1.83 -19.91
CA LYS A 172 -8.86 0.82 -20.25
C LYS A 172 -8.38 -0.64 -20.14
N GLU A 173 -7.14 -0.94 -20.52
CA GLU A 173 -6.60 -2.30 -20.45
C GLU A 173 -6.31 -2.70 -19.00
N ARG A 174 -5.69 -1.81 -18.21
CA ARG A 174 -5.49 -2.03 -16.77
C ARG A 174 -6.82 -2.14 -16.02
N ALA A 175 -7.85 -1.41 -16.45
CA ALA A 175 -9.19 -1.53 -15.90
C ALA A 175 -9.80 -2.92 -16.13
N LYS A 176 -9.50 -3.61 -17.25
CA LYS A 176 -9.91 -5.01 -17.44
C LYS A 176 -9.26 -5.92 -16.41
N THR A 177 -7.97 -5.72 -16.11
CA THR A 177 -7.26 -6.46 -15.05
C THR A 177 -7.90 -6.19 -13.69
N LEU A 178 -8.18 -4.93 -13.36
CA LEU A 178 -8.89 -4.55 -12.14
C LEU A 178 -10.25 -5.26 -12.04
N GLN A 179 -11.08 -5.20 -13.07
CA GLN A 179 -12.38 -5.88 -13.09
C GLN A 179 -12.26 -7.40 -12.94
N HIS A 180 -11.24 -8.01 -13.56
CA HIS A 180 -10.96 -9.43 -13.37
C HIS A 180 -10.58 -9.75 -11.92
N THR A 181 -9.70 -8.94 -11.30
CA THR A 181 -9.33 -9.06 -9.89
C THR A 181 -10.53 -8.90 -8.96
N VAL A 182 -11.40 -7.92 -9.21
CA VAL A 182 -12.65 -7.70 -8.46
C VAL A 182 -13.57 -8.92 -8.56
N ARG A 183 -13.87 -9.40 -9.77
CA ARG A 183 -14.70 -10.62 -9.96
C ARG A 183 -14.09 -11.83 -9.27
N ARG A 184 -12.78 -12.05 -9.43
CA ARG A 184 -12.06 -13.16 -8.80
C ARG A 184 -12.05 -13.03 -7.27
N SER A 185 -12.08 -11.82 -6.70
CA SER A 185 -12.16 -11.63 -5.24
C SER A 185 -13.53 -11.97 -4.65
N GLY A 186 -14.61 -11.90 -5.44
CA GLY A 186 -15.98 -12.03 -4.93
C GLY A 186 -16.49 -10.79 -4.18
N ALA A 187 -15.77 -9.65 -4.24
CA ALA A 187 -16.24 -8.40 -3.69
C ALA A 187 -17.38 -7.83 -4.55
N ASN A 188 -18.55 -7.62 -3.93
CA ASN A 188 -19.75 -7.10 -4.59
C ASN A 188 -19.97 -5.60 -4.36
N ASN A 189 -19.19 -4.99 -3.46
CA ASN A 189 -19.29 -3.59 -3.07
C ASN A 189 -18.30 -2.69 -3.83
N ILE A 190 -17.71 -3.14 -4.94
CA ILE A 190 -16.74 -2.38 -5.73
C ILE A 190 -17.35 -1.99 -7.08
N GLU A 191 -17.43 -0.69 -7.34
CA GLU A 191 -17.75 -0.10 -8.63
C GLU A 191 -16.46 0.30 -9.34
N THR A 192 -16.22 -0.20 -10.56
CA THR A 192 -15.05 0.19 -11.36
C THR A 192 -15.39 1.34 -12.29
N VAL A 193 -14.72 2.48 -12.14
CA VAL A 193 -14.89 3.66 -12.97
C VAL A 193 -13.67 3.83 -13.87
N ILE A 194 -13.89 3.77 -15.19
CA ILE A 194 -12.82 4.01 -16.17
C ILE A 194 -12.76 5.51 -16.45
N GLY A 195 -11.82 6.20 -15.82
CA GLY A 195 -11.71 7.65 -15.90
C GLY A 195 -10.53 8.20 -15.13
N ASP A 196 -10.23 9.48 -15.35
CA ASP A 196 -9.25 10.21 -14.55
C ASP A 196 -9.89 10.60 -13.22
N PHE A 197 -9.27 10.20 -12.11
CA PHE A 197 -9.68 10.59 -10.76
C PHE A 197 -9.73 12.13 -10.63
N LEU A 198 -8.84 12.86 -11.29
CA LEU A 198 -8.80 14.32 -11.27
C LEU A 198 -10.02 14.99 -11.93
N ASN A 199 -10.83 14.24 -12.67
CA ASN A 199 -12.06 14.74 -13.30
C ASN A 199 -13.31 14.50 -12.44
N ILE A 200 -13.17 13.84 -11.29
CA ILE A 200 -14.28 13.68 -10.34
C ILE A 200 -14.48 15.01 -9.61
N ASP A 201 -15.67 15.60 -9.67
CA ASP A 201 -15.96 16.77 -8.86
C ASP A 201 -16.15 16.36 -7.40
N SER A 202 -15.28 16.86 -6.52
CA SER A 202 -15.35 16.56 -5.09
C SER A 202 -16.60 17.14 -4.41
N ASN A 203 -17.31 18.07 -5.05
CA ASN A 203 -18.57 18.65 -4.56
C ASN A 203 -19.82 17.98 -5.13
N ASP A 204 -19.67 17.02 -6.05
CA ASP A 204 -20.81 16.27 -6.57
C ASP A 204 -21.48 15.49 -5.41
N PRO A 205 -22.80 15.63 -5.20
CA PRO A 205 -23.53 14.98 -4.12
C PRO A 205 -23.32 13.47 -4.04
N SER A 206 -23.04 12.81 -5.17
CA SER A 206 -22.75 11.37 -5.21
C SER A 206 -21.47 10.99 -4.44
N TYR A 207 -20.53 11.91 -4.23
CA TYR A 207 -19.30 11.68 -3.46
C TYR A 207 -19.32 12.35 -2.08
N ALA A 208 -20.43 12.99 -1.70
CA ALA A 208 -20.55 13.70 -0.42
C ALA A 208 -20.38 12.79 0.80
N GLU A 209 -20.60 11.48 0.67
CA GLU A 209 -20.47 10.51 1.76
C GLU A 209 -19.13 9.76 1.78
N VAL A 210 -18.18 10.10 0.90
CA VAL A 210 -16.86 9.46 0.85
C VAL A 210 -16.11 9.76 2.15
N ARG A 211 -15.83 8.71 2.94
CA ARG A 211 -15.15 8.80 4.23
C ARG A 211 -13.66 8.53 4.15
N ALA A 212 -13.21 7.80 3.14
CA ALA A 212 -11.80 7.55 2.96
C ALA A 212 -11.37 7.51 1.49
N ILE A 213 -10.11 7.86 1.25
CA ILE A 213 -9.48 7.77 -0.07
C ILE A 213 -8.13 7.06 0.06
N LEU A 214 -7.88 6.10 -0.83
CA LEU A 214 -6.58 5.49 -1.06
C LEU A 214 -6.03 6.08 -2.36
N LEU A 215 -4.89 6.75 -2.27
CA LEU A 215 -4.16 7.34 -3.39
C LEU A 215 -2.80 6.67 -3.54
N ASP A 216 -2.72 5.68 -4.43
CA ASP A 216 -1.49 4.98 -4.84
C ASP A 216 -1.19 5.27 -6.33
N PRO A 217 -0.76 6.49 -6.67
CA PRO A 217 -0.60 6.93 -8.04
C PRO A 217 0.60 6.28 -8.73
N SER A 218 0.67 6.44 -10.05
CA SER A 218 1.86 6.10 -10.83
C SER A 218 3.13 6.74 -10.22
N CYS A 219 4.10 5.88 -9.93
CA CYS A 219 5.42 6.20 -9.38
C CYS A 219 6.53 5.82 -10.38
N SER A 220 7.76 6.25 -10.10
CA SER A 220 8.95 5.77 -10.84
C SER A 220 9.11 4.25 -10.80
N GLY A 221 8.65 3.59 -9.72
CA GLY A 221 8.85 2.15 -9.53
C GLY A 221 10.20 1.78 -8.94
N SER A 222 11.00 2.75 -8.53
CA SER A 222 12.40 2.53 -8.11
C SER A 222 12.55 1.58 -6.92
N GLY A 223 11.55 1.51 -6.03
CA GLY A 223 11.56 0.64 -4.86
C GLY A 223 11.29 -0.84 -5.13
N ILE A 224 10.84 -1.21 -6.34
CA ILE A 224 10.56 -2.58 -6.76
C ILE A 224 11.27 -2.95 -8.07
N SER A 225 12.25 -2.14 -8.46
CA SER A 225 13.03 -2.29 -9.70
C SER A 225 13.78 -3.63 -9.80
N THR A 226 14.25 -4.18 -8.67
CA THR A 226 14.87 -5.51 -8.60
C THR A 226 13.84 -6.63 -8.84
N GLU A 227 12.61 -6.47 -8.36
CA GLU A 227 11.53 -7.48 -8.55
C GLU A 227 10.97 -7.46 -9.97
N ARG A 228 10.86 -6.27 -10.56
CA ARG A 228 10.42 -6.10 -11.94
C ARG A 228 11.52 -6.39 -12.96
N LEU A 229 12.76 -6.59 -12.49
CA LEU A 229 13.96 -6.68 -13.31
C LEU A 229 14.06 -5.51 -14.30
N ASP A 230 13.59 -4.33 -13.89
CA ASP A 230 13.44 -3.18 -14.78
C ASP A 230 14.80 -2.76 -15.37
N HIS A 231 15.90 -2.94 -14.62
CA HIS A 231 17.28 -2.72 -15.07
C HIS A 231 17.72 -3.60 -16.25
N LEU A 232 16.99 -4.68 -16.58
CA LEU A 232 17.25 -5.53 -17.75
C LEU A 232 16.51 -5.05 -19.01
N LEU A 233 15.59 -4.08 -18.89
CA LEU A 233 14.84 -3.57 -20.03
C LEU A 233 15.68 -2.56 -20.83
N PRO A 234 15.63 -2.60 -22.19
CA PRO A 234 16.39 -1.69 -23.05
C PRO A 234 16.15 -0.21 -22.74
N SER A 235 14.95 0.14 -22.28
CA SER A 235 14.55 1.49 -21.88
C SER A 235 15.30 2.01 -20.65
N HIS A 236 15.79 1.14 -19.76
CA HIS A 236 16.64 1.55 -18.64
C HIS A 236 18.10 1.73 -19.10
N SER A 237 18.59 0.90 -20.03
CA SER A 237 19.96 1.02 -20.54
C SER A 237 20.22 2.19 -21.50
N ILE A 238 19.18 2.82 -22.06
CA ILE A 238 19.32 3.91 -23.05
C ILE A 238 19.03 5.29 -22.43
N ASP A 239 18.20 5.39 -21.40
CA ASP A 239 17.85 6.67 -20.76
C ASP A 239 18.66 6.97 -19.47
N ASP A 240 19.32 5.98 -18.86
CA ASP A 240 20.11 6.19 -17.62
C ASP A 240 21.51 6.79 -17.87
N GLN A 241 21.91 7.05 -19.11
CA GLN A 241 23.09 7.89 -19.41
C GLN A 241 22.77 9.39 -19.43
N ASP A 242 21.49 9.78 -19.47
CA ASP A 242 21.03 11.16 -19.35
C ASP A 242 20.30 11.36 -18.01
N ASP A 243 21.06 11.68 -16.95
CA ASP A 243 20.56 12.07 -15.61
C ASP A 243 19.46 13.17 -15.68
N ALA A 244 19.52 14.00 -16.73
CA ALA A 244 18.51 14.99 -17.05
C ALA A 244 17.13 14.38 -17.41
N GLY A 245 17.08 13.24 -18.11
CA GLY A 245 15.85 12.57 -18.55
C GLY A 245 15.14 11.84 -17.40
N SER A 246 15.89 11.09 -16.60
CA SER A 246 15.38 10.42 -15.39
C SER A 246 14.84 11.45 -14.38
N SER A 247 15.58 12.54 -14.14
CA SER A 247 15.12 13.61 -13.25
C SER A 247 13.88 14.35 -13.79
N ALA A 248 13.75 14.53 -15.11
CA ALA A 248 12.57 15.14 -15.73
C ALA A 248 11.31 14.28 -15.57
N ARG A 249 11.45 12.94 -15.68
CA ARG A 249 10.35 12.01 -15.42
C ARG A 249 9.89 12.08 -13.97
N ILE A 250 10.82 12.05 -13.01
CA ILE A 250 10.50 12.17 -11.57
C ILE A 250 9.79 13.50 -11.26
N ARG A 251 10.23 14.61 -11.87
CA ARG A 251 9.55 15.92 -11.73
C ARG A 251 8.12 15.91 -12.26
N LYS A 252 7.86 15.28 -13.42
CA LYS A 252 6.50 15.16 -13.98
C LYS A 252 5.60 14.28 -13.10
N LEU A 253 6.12 13.15 -12.63
CA LEU A 253 5.39 12.24 -11.74
C LEU A 253 5.04 12.93 -10.41
N SER A 254 6.01 13.58 -9.76
CA SER A 254 5.76 14.32 -8.52
C SER A 254 4.77 15.47 -8.70
N ALA A 255 4.77 16.17 -9.84
CA ALA A 255 3.77 17.20 -10.14
C ALA A 255 2.35 16.63 -10.25
N PHE A 256 2.20 15.48 -10.92
CA PHE A 256 0.92 14.77 -10.99
C PHE A 256 0.48 14.28 -9.59
N GLN A 257 1.39 13.69 -8.82
CA GLN A 257 1.13 13.19 -7.47
C GLN A 257 0.68 14.32 -6.53
N ARG A 258 1.31 15.50 -6.60
CA ARG A 258 0.86 16.70 -5.87
C ARG A 258 -0.55 17.09 -6.25
N LYS A 259 -0.86 17.15 -7.55
CA LYS A 259 -2.22 17.51 -8.03
C LYS A 259 -3.27 16.50 -7.54
N ALA A 260 -2.98 15.20 -7.63
CA ALA A 260 -3.87 14.15 -7.17
C ALA A 260 -4.08 14.18 -5.66
N LEU A 261 -3.02 14.43 -4.89
CA LEU A 261 -3.11 14.50 -3.43
C LEU A 261 -3.90 15.74 -2.97
N SER A 262 -3.65 16.91 -3.56
CA SER A 262 -4.45 18.12 -3.31
C SER A 262 -5.92 17.92 -3.66
N HIS A 263 -6.21 17.21 -4.76
CA HIS A 263 -7.58 16.89 -5.15
C HIS A 263 -8.25 15.91 -4.19
N ALA A 264 -7.55 14.87 -3.73
CA ALA A 264 -8.09 13.93 -2.74
C ALA A 264 -8.42 14.63 -1.40
N LEU A 265 -7.63 15.64 -1.01
CA LEU A 265 -7.90 16.46 0.18
C LEU A 265 -9.16 17.33 0.05
N SER A 266 -9.61 17.66 -1.17
CA SER A 266 -10.76 18.56 -1.38
C SER A 266 -12.13 17.91 -1.12
N PHE A 267 -12.18 16.59 -0.91
CA PHE A 267 -13.43 15.90 -0.60
C PHE A 267 -13.91 16.23 0.84
N PRO A 268 -15.13 16.78 1.00
CA PRO A 268 -15.55 17.43 2.23
C PRO A 268 -15.70 16.47 3.41
N SER A 269 -16.19 15.25 3.18
CA SER A 269 -16.46 14.26 4.22
C SER A 269 -15.33 13.26 4.44
N VAL A 270 -14.21 13.39 3.72
CA VAL A 270 -13.08 12.47 3.88
C VAL A 270 -12.47 12.65 5.26
N GLU A 271 -12.46 11.57 6.02
CA GLU A 271 -11.87 11.48 7.36
C GLU A 271 -10.45 10.94 7.29
N ARG A 272 -10.16 10.07 6.32
CA ARG A 272 -8.87 9.38 6.21
C ARG A 272 -8.39 9.32 4.76
N LEU A 273 -7.20 9.82 4.50
CA LEU A 273 -6.57 9.79 3.19
C LEU A 273 -5.19 9.16 3.31
N VAL A 274 -4.97 8.06 2.61
CA VAL A 274 -3.63 7.47 2.50
C VAL A 274 -3.05 7.81 1.15
N TYR A 275 -1.86 8.39 1.17
CA TYR A 275 -0.99 8.55 0.02
C TYR A 275 0.13 7.53 0.09
N SER A 276 0.40 6.84 -1.01
CA SER A 276 1.51 5.89 -1.08
C SER A 276 2.23 5.90 -2.42
N THR A 277 3.48 5.46 -2.40
CA THR A 277 4.24 5.20 -3.63
C THR A 277 5.11 3.96 -3.48
N CYS A 278 5.47 3.40 -4.62
CA CYS A 278 6.49 2.36 -4.80
C CYS A 278 7.90 2.94 -5.08
N SER A 279 8.17 4.17 -4.62
CA SER A 279 9.38 4.92 -4.92
C SER A 279 10.24 5.14 -3.68
N ILE A 280 11.56 5.12 -3.85
CA ILE A 280 12.53 5.55 -2.84
C ILE A 280 12.93 7.02 -2.99
N HIS A 281 12.43 7.75 -3.99
CA HIS A 281 12.83 9.13 -4.22
C HIS A 281 12.05 10.09 -3.32
N GLN A 282 12.78 10.94 -2.58
CA GLN A 282 12.20 12.01 -1.76
C GLN A 282 11.27 12.94 -2.57
N ALA A 283 11.64 13.21 -3.83
CA ALA A 283 10.88 14.06 -4.74
C ALA A 283 9.46 13.55 -5.03
N GLU A 284 9.24 12.24 -4.95
CA GLU A 284 7.90 11.61 -5.08
C GLU A 284 7.24 11.38 -3.72
N ASN A 285 7.94 11.59 -2.61
CA ASN A 285 7.49 11.19 -1.28
C ASN A 285 7.35 12.41 -0.37
N GLU A 286 8.38 12.71 0.42
CA GLU A 286 8.36 13.79 1.40
C GLU A 286 8.12 15.16 0.75
N ASP A 287 8.66 15.41 -0.44
CA ASP A 287 8.49 16.71 -1.11
C ASP A 287 7.04 16.90 -1.58
N VAL A 288 6.38 15.82 -2.01
CA VAL A 288 4.95 15.84 -2.37
C VAL A 288 4.12 16.12 -1.13
N VAL A 289 4.34 15.38 -0.04
CA VAL A 289 3.63 15.56 1.22
C VAL A 289 3.84 16.98 1.77
N SER A 290 5.09 17.41 1.89
CA SER A 290 5.47 18.75 2.39
C SER A 290 4.74 19.85 1.63
N SER A 291 4.67 19.75 0.30
CA SER A 291 4.02 20.75 -0.54
C SER A 291 2.51 20.89 -0.32
N VAL A 292 1.82 19.84 0.14
CA VAL A 292 0.37 19.86 0.37
C VAL A 292 -0.01 20.07 1.84
N LEU A 293 0.93 19.99 2.77
CA LEU A 293 0.65 20.10 4.20
C LEU A 293 -0.05 21.42 4.61
N PRO A 294 0.30 22.60 4.05
CA PRO A 294 -0.43 23.83 4.36
C PRO A 294 -1.91 23.75 3.95
N LEU A 295 -2.19 23.17 2.78
CA LEU A 295 -3.57 22.94 2.30
C LEU A 295 -4.29 21.88 3.16
N ALA A 296 -3.62 20.78 3.48
CA ALA A 296 -4.17 19.75 4.35
C ALA A 296 -4.58 20.34 5.70
N SER A 297 -3.70 21.16 6.30
CA SER A 297 -3.94 21.81 7.59
C SER A 297 -5.09 22.80 7.54
N SER A 298 -5.22 23.61 6.48
CA SER A 298 -6.35 24.54 6.32
C SER A 298 -7.69 23.83 6.14
N LEU A 299 -7.66 22.59 5.63
CA LEU A 299 -8.81 21.71 5.52
C LEU A 299 -9.03 20.83 6.77
N GLY A 300 -8.26 21.02 7.84
CA GLY A 300 -8.40 20.31 9.11
C GLY A 300 -7.78 18.90 9.14
N PHE A 301 -6.92 18.57 8.17
CA PHE A 301 -6.13 17.33 8.19
C PHE A 301 -4.81 17.50 8.94
N GLU A 302 -4.36 16.41 9.57
CA GLU A 302 -3.02 16.27 10.12
C GLU A 302 -2.41 14.91 9.71
N LEU A 303 -1.09 14.78 9.80
CA LEU A 303 -0.41 13.51 9.61
C LEU A 303 -0.60 12.63 10.85
N ALA A 304 -1.11 11.41 10.65
CA ALA A 304 -1.10 10.37 11.66
C ALA A 304 0.09 9.42 11.45
N THR A 305 0.46 8.68 12.49
CA THR A 305 1.54 7.67 12.41
C THR A 305 0.94 6.29 12.14
N PRO A 306 0.86 5.81 10.88
CA PRO A 306 0.45 4.44 10.61
C PRO A 306 1.55 3.49 11.10
N PHE A 307 1.16 2.35 11.66
CA PHE A 307 2.07 1.32 12.20
C PHE A 307 3.18 1.89 13.11
N PRO A 308 2.85 2.44 14.30
CA PRO A 308 3.84 3.02 15.21
C PRO A 308 5.01 2.08 15.56
N GLN A 309 4.79 0.76 15.51
CA GLN A 309 5.80 -0.27 15.74
C GLN A 309 6.83 -0.41 14.61
N TRP A 310 6.51 0.05 13.39
CA TRP A 310 7.48 0.12 12.30
C TRP A 310 8.58 1.11 12.70
N ARG A 311 9.85 0.87 12.36
CA ARG A 311 10.94 1.73 12.86
C ARG A 311 11.31 2.85 11.89
N ARG A 312 11.37 2.54 10.59
CA ARG A 312 11.83 3.49 9.57
C ARG A 312 10.74 4.53 9.29
N ARG A 313 11.13 5.80 9.29
CA ARG A 313 10.22 6.94 9.06
C ARG A 313 10.61 7.73 7.82
N GLY A 314 9.84 8.77 7.53
CA GLY A 314 10.17 9.75 6.49
C GLY A 314 11.53 10.40 6.74
N LEU A 315 12.13 10.90 5.66
CA LEU A 315 13.35 11.70 5.77
C LEU A 315 13.04 13.01 6.52
N PRO A 316 13.93 13.48 7.42
CA PRO A 316 13.67 14.64 8.28
C PRO A 316 13.84 15.97 7.52
N VAL A 317 13.08 16.15 6.43
CA VAL A 317 13.15 17.32 5.55
C VAL A 317 12.06 18.35 5.85
N PHE A 318 11.11 18.02 6.72
CA PHE A 318 10.11 18.94 7.27
C PHE A 318 9.62 18.44 8.66
N TYR A 319 8.99 19.32 9.44
CA TYR A 319 8.41 18.96 10.75
C TYR A 319 7.17 18.06 10.62
N GLY A 320 7.16 16.90 11.28
CA GLY A 320 6.12 15.88 11.15
C GLY A 320 6.47 14.75 10.19
N ALA A 321 7.67 14.77 9.59
CA ALA A 321 8.16 13.67 8.74
C ALA A 321 8.31 12.34 9.50
N GLU A 322 8.43 12.38 10.83
CA GLU A 322 8.40 11.24 11.74
C GLU A 322 7.05 10.49 11.78
N HIS A 323 5.99 11.08 11.23
CA HIS A 323 4.69 10.43 11.05
C HIS A 323 4.60 9.65 9.74
N LEU A 324 5.55 9.82 8.82
CA LEU A 324 5.59 9.13 7.54
C LEU A 324 6.26 7.76 7.69
N LEU A 325 5.86 6.80 6.87
CA LEU A 325 6.45 5.46 6.85
C LEU A 325 7.24 5.23 5.57
N ARG A 326 8.47 4.72 5.71
CA ARG A 326 9.29 4.24 4.59
C ARG A 326 9.63 2.77 4.78
N THR A 327 9.72 2.05 3.67
CA THR A 327 10.39 0.74 3.59
C THR A 327 11.58 0.87 2.65
N ASP A 328 12.61 0.07 2.89
CA ASP A 328 13.87 0.09 2.17
C ASP A 328 14.07 -1.22 1.36
N PRO A 329 14.50 -1.15 0.09
CA PRO A 329 14.72 -2.35 -0.72
C PRO A 329 15.75 -3.33 -0.16
N GLU A 330 16.77 -2.85 0.57
CA GLU A 330 17.84 -3.70 1.10
C GLU A 330 17.43 -4.40 2.39
N ASP A 331 16.82 -3.65 3.31
CA ASP A 331 16.45 -4.16 4.64
C ASP A 331 15.06 -4.79 4.66
N ASP A 332 14.09 -4.17 3.98
CA ASP A 332 12.68 -4.53 4.02
C ASP A 332 12.23 -5.30 2.76
N LEU A 333 13.15 -5.52 1.81
CA LEU A 333 12.96 -6.28 0.56
C LEU A 333 12.00 -5.64 -0.45
N GLU A 334 11.47 -4.45 -0.15
CA GLU A 334 10.70 -3.59 -1.05
C GLU A 334 10.83 -2.12 -0.61
N GLY A 335 10.99 -1.22 -1.56
CA GLY A 335 10.97 0.23 -1.34
C GLY A 335 9.57 0.79 -1.50
N PHE A 336 9.06 1.42 -0.44
CA PHE A 336 7.67 1.90 -0.38
C PHE A 336 7.55 3.10 0.56
N PHE A 337 6.53 3.91 0.34
CA PHE A 337 6.23 5.09 1.14
C PHE A 337 4.74 5.15 1.49
N ILE A 338 4.41 5.52 2.72
CA ILE A 338 3.03 5.72 3.18
C ILE A 338 2.94 7.00 4.01
N ALA A 339 2.02 7.88 3.63
CA ALA A 339 1.58 9.03 4.41
C ALA A 339 0.08 8.91 4.69
N LEU A 340 -0.31 8.99 5.96
CA LEU A 340 -1.71 8.94 6.38
C LEU A 340 -2.12 10.32 6.89
N PHE A 341 -3.09 10.93 6.20
CA PHE A 341 -3.78 12.13 6.63
C PHE A 341 -5.07 11.75 7.33
N VAL A 342 -5.33 12.34 8.50
CA VAL A 342 -6.58 12.18 9.25
C VAL A 342 -7.20 13.55 9.48
N ARG A 343 -8.52 13.67 9.25
CA ARG A 343 -9.26 14.89 9.55
C ARG A 343 -9.48 14.93 11.07
N LYS A 344 -9.13 16.05 11.71
CA LYS A 344 -9.50 16.29 13.11
C LYS A 344 -11.01 16.19 13.21
N ALA A 345 -11.50 15.36 14.14
CA ALA A 345 -12.91 15.42 14.49
C ALA A 345 -13.20 16.88 14.88
N ALA A 346 -14.16 17.52 14.20
CA ALA A 346 -14.71 18.76 14.71
C ALA A 346 -15.08 18.47 16.16
N ALA A 347 -14.51 19.22 17.11
CA ALA A 347 -14.92 19.12 18.50
C ALA A 347 -16.43 19.32 18.50
N ALA A 348 -17.18 18.22 18.65
CA ALA A 348 -18.61 18.27 18.80
C ALA A 348 -18.87 19.22 19.96
N ASP A 349 -19.73 20.21 19.71
CA ASP A 349 -20.10 21.29 20.61
C ASP A 349 -20.01 20.86 22.08
N ALA A 350 -18.94 21.28 22.74
CA ALA A 350 -18.92 21.40 24.19
C ALA A 350 -19.81 22.60 24.55
N LEU A 351 -21.12 22.42 24.39
CA LEU A 351 -22.12 23.14 25.15
C LEU A 351 -22.00 22.65 26.60
N GLU A 352 -20.99 23.17 27.29
CA GLU A 352 -21.03 23.36 28.73
C GLU A 352 -22.32 24.16 29.01
N PRO A 353 -23.30 23.63 29.76
CA PRO A 353 -24.41 24.46 30.21
C PRO A 353 -23.83 25.52 31.14
N SER A 354 -23.89 26.77 30.67
CA SER A 354 -23.56 27.96 31.46
C SER A 354 -24.40 27.98 32.73
N GLU A 355 -23.78 27.69 33.88
CA GLU A 355 -24.35 28.05 35.17
C GLU A 355 -24.13 29.55 35.37
N ASP A 356 -25.16 30.36 35.13
CA ASP A 356 -25.26 31.63 35.85
C ASP A 356 -26.72 32.05 36.09
N GLY A 357 -26.99 32.42 37.34
CA GLY A 357 -28.06 33.33 37.74
C GLY A 357 -29.37 32.75 38.29
N GLY A 358 -29.61 32.96 39.60
CA GLY A 358 -30.96 33.36 40.04
C GLY A 358 -31.49 32.73 41.32
N ALA A 359 -31.50 33.50 42.40
CA ALA A 359 -31.87 33.11 43.76
C ALA A 359 -33.38 32.95 44.06
N LEU A 360 -33.62 32.29 45.21
CA LEU A 360 -34.71 32.45 46.19
C LEU A 360 -36.08 31.77 45.95
N GLY A 361 -36.33 30.73 46.75
CA GLY A 361 -37.67 30.21 47.06
C GLY A 361 -37.68 29.38 48.36
N ARG A 362 -38.31 29.92 49.40
CA ARG A 362 -38.32 29.45 50.81
C ARG A 362 -39.10 28.13 51.06
N LYS A 363 -38.58 27.37 52.03
CA LYS A 363 -39.25 26.53 53.07
C LYS A 363 -40.04 25.27 52.62
N ARG A 364 -39.60 24.11 53.11
CA ARG A 364 -40.22 23.42 54.28
C ARG A 364 -39.39 22.22 54.78
N LYS A 365 -39.09 22.23 56.07
CA LYS A 365 -38.58 21.09 56.85
C LYS A 365 -39.66 20.00 56.94
N ARG A 366 -39.27 18.73 56.79
CA ARG A 366 -39.76 17.63 57.63
C ARG A 366 -38.67 16.57 57.78
N ALA A 367 -38.29 16.34 59.02
CA ALA A 367 -37.40 15.27 59.45
C ALA A 367 -38.15 13.93 59.45
N CYS A 368 -37.45 12.84 59.15
CA CYS A 368 -37.75 11.54 59.74
C CYS A 368 -36.44 10.81 60.01
N THR A 369 -36.31 10.40 61.26
CA THR A 369 -35.18 9.78 61.92
C THR A 369 -35.16 8.26 61.77
N THR A 370 -33.94 7.72 61.77
CA THR A 370 -33.51 6.41 62.31
C THR A 370 -34.07 5.12 61.69
N ARG A 371 -33.15 4.28 61.16
CA ARG A 371 -32.66 3.11 61.92
C ARG A 371 -31.37 2.52 61.33
N SER A 372 -30.52 2.13 62.26
CA SER A 372 -29.19 1.55 62.17
C SER A 372 -29.20 0.05 61.88
N GLY A 373 -28.11 -0.41 61.25
CA GLY A 373 -27.64 -1.80 61.25
C GLY A 373 -27.06 -2.12 59.87
N GLY A 374 -25.80 -2.46 59.65
CA GLY A 374 -24.66 -2.75 60.49
C GLY A 374 -23.73 -3.63 59.63
N LEU A 375 -22.41 -3.37 59.65
CA LEU A 375 -21.30 -4.27 59.25
C LEU A 375 -21.31 -4.83 57.79
N ARG A 376 -20.27 -4.76 56.95
CA ARG A 376 -18.81 -4.83 57.17
C ARG A 376 -18.04 -4.10 56.07
N ALA A 377 -16.93 -3.49 56.47
CA ALA A 377 -15.82 -3.14 55.60
C ALA A 377 -15.02 -4.39 55.19
N PHE A 378 -14.46 -4.40 53.98
CA PHE A 378 -13.08 -4.83 53.78
C PHE A 378 -12.42 -3.98 52.67
N SER A 379 -11.34 -3.37 53.09
CA SER A 379 -10.35 -2.51 52.44
C SER A 379 -9.60 -3.24 51.31
N SER A 380 -9.40 -2.57 50.17
CA SER A 380 -8.15 -1.90 49.75
C SER A 380 -6.94 -2.82 49.57
N LEU A 381 -6.31 -2.76 48.40
CA LEU A 381 -4.85 -2.68 48.27
C LEU A 381 -4.47 -2.15 46.88
N ARG A 382 -3.94 -0.93 46.88
CA ARG A 382 -3.02 -0.38 45.87
C ARG A 382 -1.60 -0.80 46.26
N LEU A 383 -0.74 -1.08 45.28
CA LEU A 383 0.73 -0.98 45.30
C LEU A 383 1.12 -0.80 43.81
N SER A 384 1.56 0.35 43.28
CA SER A 384 2.81 1.13 43.44
C SER A 384 4.12 0.42 43.02
N ARG A 385 4.55 0.76 41.78
CA ARG A 385 5.88 1.19 41.29
C ARG A 385 7.19 0.92 42.09
N MET A 386 8.27 0.77 41.29
CA MET A 386 9.74 0.81 41.55
C MET A 386 10.37 -0.54 42.00
N ASP A 387 11.59 -0.96 41.61
CA ASP A 387 12.64 -0.56 40.66
C ASP A 387 13.69 -1.70 40.62
N VAL A 388 14.69 -1.59 39.74
CA VAL A 388 16.08 -2.12 39.82
C VAL A 388 16.41 -3.48 39.15
N LEU A 389 17.02 -3.34 37.96
CA LEU A 389 18.28 -3.94 37.46
C LEU A 389 18.85 -5.19 38.17
N CYS A 390 19.11 -6.26 37.39
CA CYS A 390 20.35 -7.02 37.53
C CYS A 390 20.79 -7.60 36.18
N SER A 391 22.05 -7.35 35.88
CA SER A 391 22.81 -7.85 34.74
C SER A 391 23.42 -9.24 35.04
N ILE A 392 23.97 -9.86 34.00
CA ILE A 392 25.08 -10.84 33.99
C ILE A 392 24.68 -12.34 34.01
N TRP A 393 25.47 -13.09 33.23
CA TRP A 393 25.42 -14.52 32.81
C TRP A 393 24.65 -14.70 31.49
N GLY A 394 25.27 -14.73 30.31
CA GLY A 394 26.66 -15.08 29.97
C GLY A 394 26.83 -16.57 29.69
N ILE A 395 26.08 -17.07 28.70
CA ILE A 395 26.48 -18.09 27.71
C ILE A 395 25.89 -17.66 26.37
#